data_AF-A0A5N5L812-F1
#
_entry.id   AF-A0A5N5L812-F1
#
_cell.length_a   1.000
_cell.length_b   1.000
_cell.length_c   1.000
_cell.angle_alpha   90.00
_cell.angle_beta   90.00
_cell.angle_gamma   90.00
#
_symmetry.space_group_name_H-M   'P 1'
#
loop_
_entity.id
_entity.type
_entity.pdbx_description
1 polymer ?
#
loop_
_entity_poly.entity_id
_entity_poly.type
_entity_poly.pdbx_seq_one_letter_code
_entity_poly.pdbx_strand_id
1 'polypeptide(L)'
;MSNQKQGEEAMVSSFNDTDHEERDEASKDESDFSLKSFLWHGGSVYDAWFSCASNQVAQVLLTLPYSFSQMGMLSGIILQIFYGFLGSWTAYLISVLYVEYRSRKEKENVNFKNHVIQWFEVLDGLLGPTWKAFGLAFNCTFLLFGSVIQLIACASNIYYIDDKFDKRTWTYIFGACCATTVFIPSFHNYRMWSFLGLGMTTYTAWYMTIASLVHGQVDGVTHSGPAKAVLYFTGATNILYTFGGHAVTVEIMHAMWKPRRFKYIYLLATLYVFTLTLPSAAATYWAFGDQLLTHSNAFSLLPRTGWRDAAVILMLIHQFITFGFACTPLYFVWEKVIGMHDTKSILLRALCRLPVVIPIWFFAIIFPFFGPINSAVGALLVTFTVYIIPALAHMLTYRSASARQNAVEKPPVFLPSWTAMYVLNAFIVVWVLVVGFGLGGWASMSNFIKQVDTFGLFAKCYQCPPSASAKHH
;
A
#
# COMPACT_ATOMS: atom_id res chain seq x y z
N MET A 1 27.39 29.06 -10.58
CA MET A 1 26.01 29.41 -10.97
C MET A 1 25.70 29.21 -12.47
N SER A 2 26.65 28.90 -13.36
CA SER A 2 26.36 28.73 -14.80
C SER A 2 26.08 27.27 -15.24
N ASN A 3 26.66 26.24 -14.60
CA ASN A 3 26.38 24.83 -14.93
C ASN A 3 24.97 24.34 -14.58
N GLN A 4 24.28 25.02 -13.65
CA GLN A 4 22.93 24.62 -13.23
C GLN A 4 21.87 25.07 -14.25
N LYS A 5 22.09 26.19 -14.93
CA LYS A 5 21.25 26.69 -16.03
C LYS A 5 21.41 25.86 -17.31
N GLN A 6 22.62 25.45 -17.67
CA GLN A 6 22.84 24.59 -18.84
C GLN A 6 22.21 23.20 -18.71
N GLY A 7 22.16 22.64 -17.49
CA GLY A 7 21.44 21.39 -17.23
C GLY A 7 19.91 21.55 -17.29
N GLU A 8 19.37 22.72 -16.92
CA GLU A 8 17.95 23.04 -17.08
C GLU A 8 17.59 23.31 -18.55
N GLU A 9 18.42 24.02 -19.30
CA GLU A 9 18.19 24.33 -20.73
C GLU A 9 18.23 23.08 -21.62
N ALA A 10 19.14 22.13 -21.35
CA ALA A 10 19.17 20.85 -22.07
C ALA A 10 17.99 19.93 -21.73
N MET A 11 17.46 20.00 -20.49
CA MET A 11 16.23 19.31 -20.11
C MET A 11 14.98 19.92 -20.76
N VAL A 12 14.97 21.23 -21.01
CA VAL A 12 13.86 21.94 -21.65
C VAL A 12 13.89 21.79 -23.17
N SER A 13 15.07 21.75 -23.80
CA SER A 13 15.17 21.56 -25.25
C SER A 13 14.73 20.18 -25.69
N SER A 14 15.08 19.13 -24.93
CA SER A 14 14.61 17.76 -25.20
C SER A 14 13.10 17.59 -25.01
N PHE A 15 12.43 18.52 -24.32
CA PHE A 15 10.98 18.51 -24.11
C PHE A 15 10.24 19.14 -25.32
N ASN A 16 10.81 20.19 -25.91
CA ASN A 16 10.21 20.87 -27.08
C ASN A 16 10.32 20.06 -28.38
N ASP A 17 11.42 19.31 -28.59
CA ASP A 17 11.56 18.49 -29.80
C ASP A 17 10.60 17.28 -29.79
N THR A 18 10.27 16.74 -28.61
CA THR A 18 9.26 15.68 -28.46
C THR A 18 7.82 16.15 -28.68
N ASP A 19 7.49 17.40 -28.34
CA ASP A 19 6.15 17.97 -28.54
C ASP A 19 5.91 18.38 -30.00
N HIS A 20 6.97 18.66 -30.78
CA HIS A 20 6.85 19.04 -32.18
C HIS A 20 6.65 17.84 -33.11
N GLU A 21 7.29 16.69 -32.85
CA GLU A 21 7.10 15.49 -33.69
C GLU A 21 5.74 14.79 -33.46
N GLU A 22 5.17 14.82 -32.25
CA GLU A 22 3.83 14.26 -32.00
C GLU A 22 2.69 15.11 -32.59
N ARG A 23 2.94 16.40 -32.89
CA ARG A 23 1.93 17.33 -33.39
C ARG A 23 1.70 17.22 -34.91
N ASP A 24 2.71 16.78 -35.66
CA ASP A 24 2.62 16.69 -37.11
C ASP A 24 1.92 15.38 -37.59
N GLU A 25 1.94 14.30 -36.80
CA GLU A 25 1.18 13.07 -37.10
C GLU A 25 -0.29 13.09 -36.59
N ALA A 26 -0.65 14.01 -35.68
CA ALA A 26 -1.97 14.06 -35.04
C ALA A 26 -3.01 14.95 -35.74
N SER A 27 -2.74 15.44 -36.95
CA SER A 27 -3.56 16.45 -37.63
C SER A 27 -4.86 15.94 -38.31
N LYS A 28 -5.37 14.74 -37.97
CA LYS A 28 -6.54 14.17 -38.67
C LYS A 28 -7.72 13.57 -37.89
N ASP A 29 -7.76 13.57 -36.55
CA ASP A 29 -8.97 13.10 -35.82
C ASP A 29 -9.13 13.80 -34.45
N GLU A 30 -9.68 15.02 -34.43
CA GLU A 30 -9.51 15.97 -33.32
C GLU A 30 -10.63 16.05 -32.24
N SER A 31 -11.74 15.30 -32.30
CA SER A 31 -12.86 15.54 -31.35
C SER A 31 -13.12 14.43 -30.32
N ASP A 32 -12.95 13.15 -30.64
CA ASP A 32 -13.23 12.04 -29.68
C ASP A 32 -12.00 11.65 -28.83
N PHE A 33 -10.79 12.10 -29.23
CA PHE A 33 -9.54 11.81 -28.52
C PHE A 33 -9.32 12.70 -27.28
N SER A 34 -9.93 13.89 -27.21
CA SER A 34 -9.65 14.87 -26.16
C SER A 34 -10.21 14.47 -24.79
N LEU A 35 -11.44 13.94 -24.72
CA LEU A 35 -12.03 13.48 -23.46
C LEU A 35 -11.42 12.15 -22.99
N LYS A 36 -11.13 11.23 -23.91
CA LYS A 36 -10.43 9.98 -23.57
C LYS A 36 -8.98 10.25 -23.16
N SER A 37 -8.25 11.13 -23.83
CA SER A 37 -6.89 11.48 -23.40
C SER A 37 -6.91 12.22 -22.06
N PHE A 38 -7.86 13.13 -21.81
CA PHE A 38 -7.96 13.80 -20.52
C PHE A 38 -8.32 12.87 -19.35
N LEU A 39 -9.23 11.91 -19.57
CA LEU A 39 -9.66 10.96 -18.54
C LEU A 39 -8.62 9.85 -18.27
N TRP A 40 -7.88 9.44 -19.30
CA TRP A 40 -7.00 8.27 -19.24
C TRP A 40 -5.50 8.60 -19.31
N HIS A 41 -5.09 9.81 -19.71
CA HIS A 41 -3.69 10.26 -19.60
C HIS A 41 -3.40 10.80 -18.20
N GLY A 42 -2.70 9.97 -17.42
CA GLY A 42 -2.23 10.29 -16.08
C GLY A 42 -0.77 10.72 -16.08
N GLY A 43 -0.30 11.19 -14.93
CA GLY A 43 1.10 11.58 -14.72
C GLY A 43 1.26 12.94 -14.05
N SER A 44 0.14 13.62 -13.81
CA SER A 44 0.10 14.83 -13.01
C SER A 44 0.43 14.54 -11.55
N VAL A 45 0.80 15.60 -10.83
CA VAL A 45 1.00 15.58 -9.38
C VAL A 45 -0.26 15.12 -8.64
N TYR A 46 -1.44 15.45 -9.16
CA TYR A 46 -2.73 15.06 -8.58
C TYR A 46 -2.99 13.56 -8.73
N ASP A 47 -2.64 12.96 -9.87
CA ASP A 47 -2.80 11.52 -10.10
C ASP A 47 -1.94 10.70 -9.13
N ALA A 48 -0.70 11.15 -8.94
CA ALA A 48 0.20 10.56 -7.96
C ALA A 48 -0.34 10.73 -6.53
N TRP A 49 -0.91 11.89 -6.21
CA TRP A 49 -1.52 12.14 -4.90
C TRP A 49 -2.73 11.24 -4.65
N PHE A 50 -3.67 11.14 -5.60
CA PHE A 50 -4.84 10.25 -5.51
C PHE A 50 -4.40 8.80 -5.32
N SER A 51 -3.40 8.35 -6.09
CA SER A 51 -2.88 6.98 -6.01
C SER A 51 -2.20 6.71 -4.67
N CYS A 52 -1.38 7.64 -4.18
CA CYS A 52 -0.71 7.52 -2.89
C CYS A 52 -1.70 7.53 -1.71
N ALA A 53 -2.68 8.43 -1.73
CA ALA A 53 -3.66 8.55 -0.66
C ALA A 53 -4.59 7.33 -0.63
N SER A 54 -5.13 6.91 -1.78
CA SER A 54 -6.00 5.72 -1.87
C SER A 54 -5.28 4.43 -1.45
N ASN A 55 -4.02 4.25 -1.84
CA ASN A 55 -3.25 3.06 -1.53
C ASN A 55 -2.84 2.97 -0.04
N GLN A 56 -2.68 4.11 0.64
CA GLN A 56 -2.34 4.14 2.08
C GLN A 56 -3.54 3.82 2.98
N VAL A 57 -4.75 4.32 2.65
CA VAL A 57 -5.92 4.18 3.53
C VAL A 57 -6.49 2.76 3.48
N ALA A 58 -6.51 2.17 2.29
CA ALA A 58 -7.05 0.87 1.92
C ALA A 58 -7.80 0.09 3.01
N GLN A 59 -7.39 -1.15 3.25
CA GLN A 59 -8.10 -2.03 4.18
C GLN A 59 -7.81 -1.73 5.65
N VAL A 60 -6.67 -1.10 5.89
CA VAL A 60 -6.16 -0.82 7.22
C VAL A 60 -7.11 0.08 8.00
N LEU A 61 -7.82 0.99 7.32
CA LEU A 61 -8.88 1.82 7.88
C LEU A 61 -9.85 1.01 8.76
N LEU A 62 -10.27 -0.17 8.31
CA LEU A 62 -11.23 -1.02 9.02
C LEU A 62 -10.65 -1.75 10.24
N THR A 63 -9.31 -1.84 10.34
CA THR A 63 -8.57 -2.52 11.43
C THR A 63 -7.89 -1.57 12.42
N LEU A 64 -7.81 -0.28 12.10
CA LEU A 64 -7.20 0.70 12.99
C LEU A 64 -7.94 0.83 14.34
N PRO A 65 -9.29 0.84 14.40
CA PRO A 65 -10.00 0.79 15.68
C PRO A 65 -9.61 -0.44 16.52
N TYR A 66 -9.49 -1.62 15.89
CA TYR A 66 -8.98 -2.83 16.54
C TYR A 66 -7.56 -2.62 17.09
N SER A 67 -6.67 -2.00 16.32
CA SER A 67 -5.30 -1.72 16.77
C SER A 67 -5.28 -0.79 17.99
N PHE A 68 -6.17 0.21 18.00
CA PHE A 68 -6.33 1.14 19.14
C PHE A 68 -6.84 0.40 20.38
N SER A 69 -7.75 -0.55 20.24
CA SER A 69 -8.16 -1.41 21.36
C SER A 69 -7.03 -2.27 21.92
N GLN A 70 -6.08 -2.69 21.08
CA GLN A 70 -4.94 -3.50 21.51
C GLN A 70 -3.87 -2.71 22.26
N MET A 71 -3.60 -1.46 21.86
CA MET A 71 -2.48 -0.66 22.40
C MET A 71 -2.89 0.56 23.23
N GLY A 72 -4.17 0.89 23.26
CA GLY A 72 -4.71 2.10 23.87
C GLY A 72 -4.68 3.32 22.93
N MET A 73 -5.52 4.31 23.25
CA MET A 73 -5.75 5.51 22.44
C MET A 73 -4.45 6.32 22.24
N LEU A 74 -3.76 6.61 23.35
CA LEU A 74 -2.57 7.47 23.33
C LEU A 74 -1.46 6.86 22.48
N SER A 75 -1.15 5.56 22.69
CA SER A 75 -0.16 4.86 21.90
C SER A 75 -0.58 4.76 20.44
N GLY A 76 -1.87 4.52 20.16
CA GLY A 76 -2.41 4.48 18.82
C GLY A 76 -2.17 5.78 18.04
N ILE A 77 -2.46 6.92 18.65
CA ILE A 77 -2.26 8.24 18.04
C ILE A 77 -0.77 8.51 17.81
N ILE A 78 0.06 8.30 18.84
CA ILE A 78 1.52 8.55 18.75
C ILE A 78 2.14 7.69 17.65
N LEU A 79 1.86 6.39 17.63
CA LEU A 79 2.44 5.48 16.65
C LEU A 79 1.91 5.73 15.23
N GLN A 80 0.63 6.10 15.05
CA GLN A 80 0.14 6.49 13.72
C GLN A 80 0.91 7.69 13.19
N ILE A 81 1.04 8.76 13.98
CA ILE A 81 1.76 9.97 13.58
C ILE A 81 3.23 9.64 13.29
N PHE A 82 3.87 8.90 14.20
CA PHE A 82 5.27 8.50 14.08
C PHE A 82 5.53 7.67 12.82
N TYR A 83 4.77 6.60 12.59
CA TYR A 83 4.96 5.75 11.40
C TYR A 83 4.55 6.43 10.10
N GLY A 84 3.58 7.35 10.10
CA GLY A 84 3.28 8.15 8.91
C GLY A 84 4.44 9.07 8.51
N PHE A 85 5.09 9.73 9.47
CA PHE A 85 6.29 10.53 9.18
C PHE A 85 7.51 9.66 8.81
N LEU A 86 7.73 8.53 9.49
CA LEU A 86 8.79 7.59 9.12
C LEU A 86 8.57 7.01 7.71
N GLY A 87 7.33 6.66 7.37
CA GLY A 87 6.96 6.18 6.03
C GLY A 87 7.15 7.26 4.97
N SER A 88 6.79 8.51 5.27
CA SER A 88 7.07 9.66 4.39
C SER A 88 8.57 9.88 4.20
N TRP A 89 9.37 9.71 5.26
CA TRP A 89 10.83 9.78 5.18
C TRP A 89 11.40 8.70 4.27
N THR A 90 10.98 7.45 4.42
CA THR A 90 11.50 6.37 3.59
C THR A 90 11.01 6.47 2.14
N ALA A 91 9.80 6.99 1.90
CA ALA A 91 9.34 7.34 0.56
C ALA A 91 10.19 8.46 -0.08
N TYR A 92 10.61 9.45 0.73
CA TYR A 92 11.60 10.44 0.30
C TYR A 92 12.92 9.77 -0.10
N LEU A 93 13.42 8.79 0.66
CA LEU A 93 14.65 8.06 0.30
C LEU A 93 14.51 7.27 -1.01
N ILE A 94 13.39 6.58 -1.21
CA ILE A 94 13.12 5.86 -2.47
C ILE A 94 13.07 6.86 -3.64
N SER A 95 12.46 8.04 -3.45
CA SER A 95 12.42 9.09 -4.48
C SER A 95 13.81 9.58 -4.87
N VAL A 96 14.69 9.82 -3.89
CA VAL A 96 16.09 10.19 -4.13
C VAL A 96 16.82 9.09 -4.91
N LEU A 97 16.70 7.83 -4.47
CA LEU A 97 17.35 6.67 -5.11
C LEU A 97 16.85 6.45 -6.55
N TYR A 98 15.55 6.60 -6.78
CA TYR A 98 14.97 6.49 -8.11
C TYR A 98 15.52 7.56 -9.07
N VAL A 99 15.55 8.82 -8.63
CA VAL A 99 16.09 9.93 -9.43
C VAL A 99 17.58 9.75 -9.71
N GLU A 100 18.34 9.26 -8.74
CA GLU A 100 19.75 8.94 -8.89
C GLU A 100 19.97 7.84 -9.94
N TYR A 101 19.25 6.71 -9.83
CA TYR A 101 19.32 5.60 -10.78
C TYR A 101 18.97 6.04 -12.20
N ARG A 102 17.82 6.73 -12.35
CA ARG A 102 17.35 7.20 -13.66
C ARG A 102 18.37 8.15 -14.30
N SER A 103 18.89 9.11 -13.55
CA SER A 103 19.88 10.06 -14.06
C SER A 103 21.19 9.38 -14.48
N ARG A 104 21.64 8.34 -13.78
CA ARG A 104 22.82 7.55 -14.19
C ARG A 104 22.57 6.81 -15.51
N LYS A 105 21.40 6.19 -15.66
CA LYS A 105 21.03 5.46 -16.89
C LYS A 105 20.77 6.35 -18.10
N GLU A 106 20.19 7.52 -17.89
CA GLU A 106 20.04 8.51 -18.96
C GLU A 106 21.40 9.03 -19.46
N LYS A 107 22.40 9.18 -18.57
CA LYS A 107 23.79 9.50 -18.97
C LYS A 107 24.48 8.37 -19.76
N GLU A 108 24.01 7.13 -19.59
CA GLU A 108 24.43 5.96 -20.37
C GLU A 108 23.62 5.80 -21.68
N ASN A 109 22.81 6.79 -22.05
CA ASN A 109 21.92 6.78 -23.23
C ASN A 109 20.85 5.67 -23.23
N VAL A 110 20.40 5.21 -22.05
CA VAL A 110 19.28 4.26 -21.92
C VAL A 110 17.94 5.01 -21.96
N ASN A 111 17.02 4.56 -22.80
CA ASN A 111 15.66 5.11 -22.91
C ASN A 111 14.62 4.17 -22.25
N PHE A 112 13.66 4.76 -21.52
CA PHE A 112 12.61 4.05 -20.79
C PHE A 112 11.20 4.15 -21.41
N LYS A 113 11.04 4.63 -22.65
CA LYS A 113 9.72 4.83 -23.30
C LYS A 113 8.78 3.61 -23.21
N ASN A 114 9.30 2.39 -23.35
CA ASN A 114 8.52 1.15 -23.32
C ASN A 114 8.81 0.26 -22.10
N HIS A 115 9.55 0.76 -21.10
CA HIS A 115 10.01 -0.04 -19.96
C HIS A 115 9.67 0.62 -18.63
N VAL A 116 8.78 -0.01 -17.87
CA VAL A 116 8.44 0.46 -16.52
C VAL A 116 9.54 0.05 -15.56
N ILE A 117 10.24 1.06 -15.02
CA ILE A 117 11.24 0.88 -13.96
C ILE A 117 10.56 0.36 -12.70
N GLN A 118 11.14 -0.65 -12.07
CA GLN A 118 10.67 -1.23 -10.81
C GLN A 118 11.73 -1.12 -9.71
N TRP A 119 11.30 -1.26 -8.45
CA TRP A 119 12.17 -1.09 -7.29
C TRP A 119 13.43 -1.97 -7.29
N PHE A 120 13.30 -3.24 -7.69
CA PHE A 120 14.45 -4.14 -7.75
C PHE A 120 15.50 -3.72 -8.79
N GLU A 121 15.11 -3.01 -9.85
CA GLU A 121 16.02 -2.51 -10.88
C GLU A 121 16.82 -1.30 -10.37
N VAL A 122 16.17 -0.43 -9.58
CA VAL A 122 16.83 0.68 -8.89
C VAL A 122 17.88 0.14 -7.92
N LEU A 123 17.55 -0.92 -7.17
CA LEU A 123 18.48 -1.58 -6.26
C LEU A 123 19.63 -2.27 -7.00
N ASP A 124 19.36 -2.95 -8.12
CA ASP A 124 20.37 -3.57 -8.98
C ASP A 124 21.37 -2.53 -9.51
N GLY A 125 20.87 -1.45 -10.10
CA GLY A 125 21.71 -0.43 -10.72
C GLY A 125 22.55 0.41 -9.75
N LEU A 126 22.14 0.52 -8.49
CA LEU A 126 22.86 1.30 -7.48
C LEU A 126 23.76 0.46 -6.58
N LEU A 127 23.36 -0.79 -6.27
CA LEU A 127 24.00 -1.61 -5.24
C LEU A 127 24.36 -3.03 -5.70
N GLY A 128 23.89 -3.45 -6.88
CA GLY A 128 24.24 -4.72 -7.51
C GLY A 128 23.27 -5.89 -7.27
N PRO A 129 23.62 -7.09 -7.77
CA PRO A 129 22.68 -8.21 -7.90
C PRO A 129 22.13 -8.77 -6.58
N THR A 130 22.90 -8.69 -5.49
CA THR A 130 22.41 -9.15 -4.17
C THR A 130 21.25 -8.28 -3.69
N TRP A 131 21.33 -6.96 -3.91
CA TRP A 131 20.28 -6.02 -3.54
C TRP A 131 19.06 -6.15 -4.45
N LYS A 132 19.25 -6.47 -5.73
CA LYS A 132 18.17 -6.89 -6.63
C LYS A 132 17.39 -8.07 -6.05
N ALA A 133 18.08 -9.12 -5.60
CA ALA A 133 17.44 -10.32 -5.06
C ALA A 133 16.62 -10.02 -3.79
N PHE A 134 17.18 -9.24 -2.85
CA PHE A 134 16.45 -8.79 -1.67
C PHE A 134 15.22 -7.92 -2.03
N GLY A 135 15.40 -6.96 -2.94
CA GLY A 135 14.33 -6.11 -3.44
C GLY A 135 13.18 -6.92 -4.06
N LEU A 136 13.52 -7.88 -4.91
CA LEU A 136 12.55 -8.75 -5.56
C LEU A 136 11.82 -9.63 -4.54
N ALA A 137 12.56 -10.32 -3.67
CA ALA A 137 11.98 -11.23 -2.68
C ALA A 137 10.99 -10.52 -1.75
N PHE A 138 11.41 -9.42 -1.11
CA PHE A 138 10.56 -8.72 -0.15
C PHE A 138 9.41 -7.96 -0.82
N ASN A 139 9.65 -7.29 -1.97
CA ASN A 139 8.60 -6.55 -2.65
C ASN A 139 7.54 -7.51 -3.25
N CYS A 140 7.95 -8.56 -3.99
CA CYS A 140 7.01 -9.52 -4.56
C CYS A 140 6.22 -10.27 -3.47
N THR A 141 6.87 -10.70 -2.38
CA THR A 141 6.17 -11.37 -1.27
C THR A 141 5.17 -10.41 -0.60
N PHE A 142 5.56 -9.15 -0.40
CA PHE A 142 4.67 -8.15 0.17
C PHE A 142 3.47 -7.86 -0.73
N LEU A 143 3.67 -7.70 -2.05
CA LEU A 143 2.58 -7.53 -3.01
C LEU A 143 1.65 -8.74 -3.05
N LEU A 144 2.20 -9.97 -3.02
CA LEU A 144 1.42 -11.21 -3.01
C LEU A 144 0.47 -11.23 -1.81
N PHE A 145 1.01 -11.05 -0.60
CA PHE A 145 0.19 -11.05 0.62
C PHE A 145 -0.68 -9.80 0.73
N GLY A 146 -0.26 -8.67 0.15
CA GLY A 146 -1.10 -7.49 -0.03
C GLY A 146 -2.38 -7.86 -0.79
N SER A 147 -2.26 -8.55 -1.93
CA SER A 147 -3.40 -9.04 -2.70
C SER A 147 -4.25 -10.07 -1.95
N VAL A 148 -3.63 -10.96 -1.16
CA VAL A 148 -4.33 -11.90 -0.28
C VAL A 148 -5.21 -11.14 0.73
N ILE A 149 -4.66 -10.11 1.38
CA ILE A 149 -5.39 -9.26 2.34
C ILE A 149 -6.57 -8.57 1.65
N GLN A 150 -6.36 -8.03 0.45
CA GLN A 150 -7.45 -7.40 -0.31
C GLN A 150 -8.58 -8.39 -0.59
N LEU A 151 -8.25 -9.61 -1.01
CA LEU A 151 -9.25 -10.63 -1.31
C LEU A 151 -10.03 -11.09 -0.07
N ILE A 152 -9.35 -11.33 1.06
CA ILE A 152 -10.00 -11.67 2.35
C ILE A 152 -10.96 -10.57 2.78
N ALA A 153 -10.56 -9.31 2.58
CA ALA A 153 -11.36 -8.16 2.93
C ALA A 153 -12.59 -7.98 2.05
N CYS A 154 -12.52 -8.27 0.75
CA CYS A 154 -13.71 -8.33 -0.11
C CYS A 154 -14.75 -9.28 0.49
N ALA A 155 -14.32 -10.51 0.80
CA ALA A 155 -15.17 -11.53 1.38
C ALA A 155 -15.69 -11.16 2.78
N SER A 156 -14.88 -10.50 3.60
CA SER A 156 -15.30 -10.03 4.92
C SER A 156 -16.32 -8.90 4.83
N ASN A 157 -16.17 -7.96 3.88
CA ASN A 157 -17.05 -6.81 3.76
C ASN A 157 -18.43 -7.25 3.26
N ILE A 158 -18.50 -8.03 2.18
CA ILE A 158 -19.78 -8.51 1.64
C ILE A 158 -20.56 -9.35 2.66
N TYR A 159 -19.87 -10.12 3.51
CA TYR A 159 -20.50 -10.91 4.57
C TYR A 159 -21.31 -10.06 5.56
N TYR A 160 -20.94 -8.79 5.76
CA TYR A 160 -21.71 -7.90 6.63
C TYR A 160 -23.00 -7.40 5.99
N ILE A 161 -23.13 -7.49 4.66
CA ILE A 161 -24.36 -7.19 3.91
C ILE A 161 -25.19 -8.47 3.74
N ASP A 162 -24.57 -9.54 3.26
CA ASP A 162 -25.20 -10.82 2.98
C ASP A 162 -24.42 -11.96 3.65
N ASP A 163 -25.01 -12.46 4.74
CA ASP A 163 -24.48 -13.55 5.57
C ASP A 163 -24.99 -14.94 5.14
N LYS A 164 -25.68 -15.07 4.00
CA LYS A 164 -26.13 -16.39 3.47
C LYS A 164 -24.97 -17.32 3.16
N PHE A 165 -23.84 -16.77 2.72
CA PHE A 165 -22.61 -17.53 2.47
C PHE A 165 -21.59 -17.25 3.56
N ASP A 166 -20.84 -18.27 3.94
CA ASP A 166 -19.67 -18.09 4.80
C ASP A 166 -18.56 -17.29 4.10
N LYS A 167 -17.70 -16.63 4.88
CA LYS A 167 -16.61 -15.80 4.35
C LYS A 167 -15.71 -16.56 3.37
N ARG A 168 -15.48 -17.86 3.58
CA ARG A 168 -14.69 -18.69 2.66
C ARG A 168 -15.38 -18.87 1.30
N THR A 169 -16.69 -19.06 1.30
CA THR A 169 -17.51 -19.15 0.08
C THR A 169 -17.50 -17.83 -0.68
N TRP A 170 -17.65 -16.70 0.02
CA TRP A 170 -17.43 -15.38 -0.56
C TRP A 170 -16.02 -15.20 -1.12
N THR A 171 -15.00 -15.78 -0.48
CA THR A 171 -13.60 -15.76 -0.98
C THR A 171 -13.45 -16.52 -2.30
N TYR A 172 -14.19 -17.61 -2.52
CA TYR A 172 -14.23 -18.27 -3.84
C TYR A 172 -14.82 -17.35 -4.91
N ILE A 173 -15.96 -16.72 -4.63
CA ILE A 173 -16.64 -15.82 -5.58
C ILE A 173 -15.75 -14.62 -5.91
N PHE A 174 -15.26 -13.91 -4.90
CA PHE A 174 -14.40 -12.76 -5.10
C PHE A 174 -13.03 -13.12 -5.68
N GLY A 175 -12.53 -14.33 -5.46
CA GLY A 175 -11.32 -14.82 -6.11
C GLY A 175 -11.48 -14.89 -7.63
N ALA A 176 -12.61 -15.44 -8.10
CA ALA A 176 -12.96 -15.45 -9.52
C ALA A 176 -13.17 -14.03 -10.07
N CYS A 177 -13.85 -13.15 -9.33
CA CYS A 177 -14.00 -11.75 -9.74
C CYS A 177 -12.65 -11.04 -9.85
N CYS A 178 -11.79 -11.15 -8.84
CA CYS A 178 -10.48 -10.49 -8.80
C CYS A 178 -9.52 -11.07 -9.85
N ALA A 179 -9.68 -12.33 -10.26
CA ALA A 179 -8.92 -12.91 -11.37
C ALA A 179 -9.15 -12.16 -12.69
N THR A 180 -10.27 -11.45 -12.87
CA THR A 180 -10.50 -10.62 -14.06
C THR A 180 -9.54 -9.43 -14.17
N THR A 181 -8.83 -9.07 -13.09
CA THR A 181 -7.80 -8.02 -13.13
C THR A 181 -6.62 -8.35 -14.05
N VAL A 182 -6.46 -9.62 -14.47
CA VAL A 182 -5.45 -10.01 -15.47
C VAL A 182 -5.61 -9.28 -16.80
N PHE A 183 -6.82 -8.78 -17.11
CA PHE A 183 -7.09 -8.01 -18.32
C PHE A 183 -6.64 -6.54 -18.23
N ILE A 184 -6.18 -6.07 -17.07
CA ILE A 184 -5.75 -4.66 -16.89
C ILE A 184 -4.38 -4.46 -17.55
N PRO A 185 -4.25 -3.63 -18.60
CA PRO A 185 -3.04 -3.57 -19.40
C PRO A 185 -1.89 -2.77 -18.75
N SER A 186 -2.20 -1.67 -18.03
CA SER A 186 -1.19 -0.75 -17.48
C SER A 186 -1.73 0.13 -16.32
N PHE A 187 -0.81 0.67 -15.52
CA PHE A 187 -1.08 1.67 -14.47
C PHE A 187 -1.67 2.98 -14.99
N HIS A 188 -1.46 3.31 -16.26
CA HIS A 188 -1.97 4.56 -16.84
C HIS A 188 -3.51 4.64 -16.76
N ASN A 189 -4.19 3.49 -16.81
CA ASN A 189 -5.64 3.41 -16.71
C ASN A 189 -6.18 3.51 -15.27
N TYR A 190 -5.32 3.63 -14.26
CA TYR A 190 -5.74 3.69 -12.87
C TYR A 190 -6.14 5.08 -12.38
N ARG A 191 -5.97 6.16 -13.17
CA ARG A 191 -6.33 7.52 -12.77
C ARG A 191 -7.75 7.64 -12.20
N MET A 192 -8.76 7.19 -12.96
CA MET A 192 -10.15 7.22 -12.49
C MET A 192 -10.36 6.30 -11.28
N TRP A 193 -9.71 5.14 -11.25
CA TRP A 193 -9.81 4.19 -10.15
C TRP A 193 -9.18 4.71 -8.86
N SER A 194 -8.06 5.43 -8.93
CA SER A 194 -7.43 6.12 -7.79
C SER A 194 -8.33 7.22 -7.23
N PHE A 195 -8.93 8.04 -8.10
CA PHE A 195 -9.85 9.10 -7.69
C PHE A 195 -11.11 8.53 -7.01
N LEU A 196 -11.75 7.55 -7.64
CA LEU A 196 -12.90 6.85 -7.04
C LEU A 196 -12.50 6.17 -5.73
N GLY A 197 -11.32 5.54 -5.69
CA GLY A 197 -10.72 4.93 -4.51
C GLY A 197 -10.63 5.89 -3.32
N LEU A 198 -10.15 7.11 -3.58
CA LEU A 198 -10.09 8.15 -2.56
C LEU A 198 -11.49 8.54 -2.06
N GLY A 199 -12.45 8.76 -2.96
CA GLY A 199 -13.82 9.09 -2.58
C GLY A 199 -14.47 8.02 -1.70
N MET A 200 -14.29 6.74 -2.06
CA MET A 200 -14.82 5.59 -1.33
C MET A 200 -14.23 5.46 0.08
N THR A 201 -12.91 5.63 0.22
CA THR A 201 -12.22 5.59 1.52
C THR A 201 -12.54 6.81 2.38
N THR A 202 -12.65 8.00 1.77
CA THR A 202 -13.07 9.22 2.46
C THR A 202 -14.45 9.06 3.08
N TYR A 203 -15.42 8.63 2.26
CA TYR A 203 -16.79 8.40 2.70
C TYR A 203 -16.80 7.40 3.86
N THR A 204 -16.10 6.28 3.71
CA THR A 204 -16.08 5.23 4.74
C THR A 204 -15.47 5.72 6.04
N ALA A 205 -14.33 6.40 6.00
CA ALA A 205 -13.65 6.90 7.19
C ALA A 205 -14.50 7.91 7.97
N TRP A 206 -15.10 8.87 7.25
CA TRP A 206 -15.97 9.87 7.87
C TRP A 206 -17.30 9.29 8.32
N TYR A 207 -17.85 8.33 7.57
CA TYR A 207 -19.01 7.55 8.02
C TYR A 207 -18.70 6.84 9.34
N MET A 208 -17.59 6.10 9.46
CA MET A 208 -17.21 5.42 10.69
C MET A 208 -17.06 6.40 11.86
N THR A 209 -16.42 7.56 11.61
CA THR A 209 -16.25 8.62 12.60
C THR A 209 -17.59 9.13 13.10
N ILE A 210 -18.46 9.58 12.19
CA ILE A 210 -19.75 10.18 12.52
C ILE A 210 -20.68 9.14 13.13
N ALA A 211 -20.77 7.95 12.57
CA ALA A 211 -21.62 6.87 13.08
C ALA A 211 -21.23 6.46 14.49
N SER A 212 -19.92 6.39 14.80
CA SER A 212 -19.45 6.07 16.16
C SER A 212 -19.78 7.18 17.15
N LEU A 213 -19.64 8.45 16.76
CA LEU A 213 -19.98 9.60 17.60
C LEU A 213 -21.49 9.71 17.86
N VAL A 214 -22.32 9.47 16.83
CA VAL A 214 -23.78 9.49 16.93
C VAL A 214 -24.29 8.30 17.73
N HIS A 215 -23.69 7.12 17.56
CA HIS A 215 -24.00 5.95 18.37
C HIS A 215 -23.70 6.20 19.86
N GLY A 216 -22.63 6.95 20.15
CA GLY A 216 -22.15 7.16 21.51
C GLY A 216 -21.44 5.93 22.06
N GLN A 217 -20.98 6.05 23.31
CA GLN A 217 -20.37 4.92 24.02
C GLN A 217 -21.43 3.85 24.31
N VAL A 218 -21.08 2.59 24.05
CA VAL A 218 -21.90 1.47 24.52
C VAL A 218 -21.94 1.48 26.05
N ASP A 219 -23.09 1.11 26.63
CA ASP A 219 -23.26 1.07 28.08
C ASP A 219 -22.19 0.20 28.75
N GLY A 220 -21.47 0.77 29.71
CA GLY A 220 -20.39 0.09 30.44
C GLY A 220 -19.15 -0.23 29.58
N VAL A 221 -18.91 0.51 28.49
CA VAL A 221 -17.72 0.33 27.66
C VAL A 221 -16.44 0.39 28.48
N THR A 222 -15.52 -0.53 28.19
CA THR A 222 -14.21 -0.62 28.83
C THR A 222 -13.11 -0.33 27.81
N HIS A 223 -12.07 0.37 28.24
CA HIS A 223 -10.90 0.72 27.43
C HIS A 223 -9.64 0.23 28.14
N SER A 224 -9.36 -1.08 28.09
CA SER A 224 -8.27 -1.69 28.86
C SER A 224 -6.89 -1.57 28.21
N GLY A 225 -6.84 -1.16 26.94
CA GLY A 225 -5.61 -1.13 26.15
C GLY A 225 -4.54 -0.18 26.70
N PRO A 226 -3.27 -0.61 26.86
CA PRO A 226 -2.76 -1.96 26.56
C PRO A 226 -2.82 -2.93 27.75
N ALA A 227 -3.53 -4.05 27.58
CA ALA A 227 -3.67 -5.08 28.62
C ALA A 227 -2.57 -6.17 28.59
N LYS A 228 -1.97 -6.45 27.42
CA LYS A 228 -0.96 -7.52 27.24
C LYS A 228 0.10 -7.09 26.21
N ALA A 229 1.36 -7.49 26.43
CA ALA A 229 2.47 -7.18 25.52
C ALA A 229 2.23 -7.69 24.09
N VAL A 230 1.71 -8.91 23.94
CA VAL A 230 1.36 -9.47 22.62
C VAL A 230 0.35 -8.58 21.90
N LEU A 231 -0.71 -8.12 22.57
CA LEU A 231 -1.68 -7.22 21.97
C LEU A 231 -1.03 -5.89 21.55
N TYR A 232 -0.25 -5.29 22.45
CA TYR A 232 0.43 -4.02 22.18
C TYR A 232 1.29 -4.10 20.90
N PHE A 233 2.19 -5.09 20.80
CA PHE A 233 3.09 -5.22 19.65
C PHE A 233 2.39 -5.69 18.38
N THR A 234 1.34 -6.51 18.47
CA THR A 234 0.49 -6.85 17.31
C THR A 234 -0.19 -5.60 16.76
N GLY A 235 -0.78 -4.77 17.62
CA GLY A 235 -1.39 -3.50 17.21
C GLY A 235 -0.35 -2.55 16.61
N ALA A 236 0.82 -2.43 17.23
CA ALA A 236 1.88 -1.51 16.78
C ALA A 236 2.35 -1.86 15.38
N THR A 237 2.44 -3.16 15.11
CA THR A 237 2.79 -3.68 13.80
C THR A 237 1.70 -3.46 12.76
N ASN A 238 0.42 -3.53 13.14
CA ASN A 238 -0.67 -3.20 12.22
C ASN A 238 -0.70 -1.70 11.85
N ILE A 239 -0.32 -0.82 12.79
CA ILE A 239 -0.08 0.61 12.47
C ILE A 239 1.14 0.76 11.55
N LEU A 240 2.23 0.03 11.80
CA LEU A 240 3.39 0.02 10.91
C LEU A 240 3.02 -0.40 9.48
N TYR A 241 2.13 -1.40 9.33
CA TYR A 241 1.55 -1.85 8.06
C TYR A 241 0.69 -0.77 7.36
N THR A 242 0.05 0.13 8.11
CA THR A 242 -0.84 1.18 7.58
C THR A 242 -0.12 2.10 6.58
N PHE A 243 1.16 2.39 6.81
CA PHE A 243 1.96 3.22 5.92
C PHE A 243 2.80 2.39 4.93
N GLY A 244 2.25 1.22 4.54
CA GLY A 244 2.90 0.16 3.77
C GLY A 244 3.04 0.39 2.26
N GLY A 245 2.63 1.55 1.72
CA GLY A 245 2.41 1.75 0.28
C GLY A 245 3.65 1.70 -0.63
N HIS A 246 4.86 1.43 -0.13
CA HIS A 246 6.12 1.66 -0.83
C HIS A 246 6.37 0.73 -2.01
N ALA A 247 5.77 -0.45 -2.02
CA ALA A 247 6.01 -1.45 -3.06
C ALA A 247 5.65 -1.02 -4.48
N VAL A 248 4.75 -0.04 -4.63
CA VAL A 248 4.30 0.50 -5.92
C VAL A 248 4.81 1.92 -6.19
N THR A 249 5.64 2.48 -5.29
CA THR A 249 6.03 3.89 -5.35
C THR A 249 6.91 4.20 -6.55
N VAL A 250 7.77 3.26 -6.97
CA VAL A 250 8.65 3.44 -8.13
C VAL A 250 7.85 3.46 -9.42
N GLU A 251 6.88 2.57 -9.57
CA GLU A 251 5.98 2.51 -10.71
C GLU A 251 5.12 3.79 -10.80
N ILE A 252 4.61 4.30 -9.67
CA ILE A 252 3.90 5.58 -9.62
C ILE A 252 4.82 6.73 -10.02
N MET A 253 6.03 6.80 -9.45
CA MET A 253 7.02 7.83 -9.80
C MET A 253 7.42 7.78 -11.27
N HIS A 254 7.51 6.58 -11.84
CA HIS A 254 7.85 6.39 -13.24
C HIS A 254 6.74 6.91 -14.16
N ALA A 255 5.49 6.77 -13.77
CA ALA A 255 4.34 7.31 -14.49
C ALA A 255 4.18 8.84 -14.36
N MET A 256 4.92 9.51 -13.46
CA MET A 256 4.82 10.96 -13.27
C MET A 256 5.60 11.76 -14.31
N TRP A 257 5.04 12.89 -14.75
CA TRP A 257 5.76 13.87 -15.57
C TRP A 257 6.94 14.51 -14.83
N LYS A 258 6.81 14.72 -13.50
CA LYS A 258 7.85 15.34 -12.66
C LYS A 258 8.16 14.48 -11.43
N PRO A 259 8.89 13.35 -11.58
CA PRO A 259 9.12 12.39 -10.49
C PRO A 259 9.79 12.98 -9.25
N ARG A 260 10.64 14.01 -9.42
CA ARG A 260 11.31 14.71 -8.30
C ARG A 260 10.34 15.29 -7.27
N ARG A 261 9.09 15.57 -7.65
CA ARG A 261 8.06 16.12 -6.74
C ARG A 261 7.38 15.04 -5.89
N PHE A 262 7.58 13.75 -6.17
CA PHE A 262 6.90 12.65 -5.50
C PHE A 262 7.03 12.68 -3.97
N LYS A 263 8.22 12.98 -3.45
CA LYS A 263 8.48 13.11 -2.01
C LYS A 263 7.51 14.06 -1.28
N TYR A 264 7.15 15.19 -1.90
CA TYR A 264 6.21 16.14 -1.31
C TYR A 264 4.77 15.65 -1.43
N ILE A 265 4.43 15.01 -2.56
CA ILE A 265 3.12 14.43 -2.80
C ILE A 265 2.80 13.34 -1.79
N TYR A 266 3.78 12.46 -1.52
CA TYR A 266 3.61 11.38 -0.56
C TYR A 266 3.38 11.91 0.86
N LEU A 267 4.12 12.96 1.26
CA LEU A 267 3.90 13.63 2.54
C LEU A 267 2.49 14.25 2.61
N LEU A 268 2.06 14.98 1.59
CA LEU A 268 0.72 15.56 1.53
C LEU A 268 -0.38 14.49 1.56
N ALA A 269 -0.17 13.37 0.88
CA ALA A 269 -1.08 12.21 0.93
C ALA A 269 -1.14 11.63 2.35
N THR A 270 0.00 11.52 3.03
CA THR A 270 0.07 11.04 4.43
C THR A 270 -0.67 11.97 5.39
N LEU A 271 -0.49 13.29 5.26
CA LEU A 271 -1.21 14.27 6.08
C LEU A 271 -2.72 14.18 5.88
N TYR A 272 -3.16 13.97 4.64
CA TYR A 272 -4.56 13.71 4.33
C TYR A 272 -5.05 12.38 4.92
N VAL A 273 -4.26 11.31 4.80
CA VAL A 273 -4.56 9.99 5.39
C VAL A 273 -4.78 10.11 6.90
N PHE A 274 -4.03 10.95 7.62
CA PHE A 274 -4.27 11.20 9.05
C PHE A 274 -5.67 11.75 9.33
N THR A 275 -6.22 12.59 8.45
CA THR A 275 -7.59 13.10 8.60
C THR A 275 -8.65 12.01 8.48
N LEU A 276 -8.33 10.90 7.83
CA LEU A 276 -9.24 9.76 7.68
C LEU A 276 -9.01 8.73 8.79
N THR A 277 -7.76 8.43 9.09
CA THR A 277 -7.35 7.31 9.95
C THR A 277 -7.41 7.64 11.44
N LEU A 278 -7.03 8.85 11.85
CA LEU A 278 -7.05 9.22 13.28
C LEU A 278 -8.49 9.40 13.80
N PRO A 279 -9.38 10.18 13.14
CA PRO A 279 -10.73 10.37 13.65
C PRO A 279 -11.54 9.08 13.66
N SER A 280 -11.44 8.28 12.60
CA SER A 280 -12.18 7.01 12.51
C SER A 280 -11.72 6.00 13.56
N ALA A 281 -10.41 5.81 13.72
CA ALA A 281 -9.85 4.92 14.73
C ALA A 281 -10.21 5.37 16.15
N ALA A 282 -10.04 6.66 16.44
CA ALA A 282 -10.31 7.22 17.75
C ALA A 282 -11.81 7.17 18.11
N ALA A 283 -12.69 7.60 17.20
CA ALA A 283 -14.12 7.63 17.45
C ALA A 283 -14.70 6.21 17.62
N THR A 284 -14.33 5.27 16.76
CA THR A 284 -14.79 3.88 16.87
C THR A 284 -14.23 3.20 18.12
N TYR A 285 -12.95 3.42 18.47
CA TYR A 285 -12.42 2.89 19.73
C TYR A 285 -13.07 3.53 20.96
N TRP A 286 -13.31 4.84 20.95
CA TRP A 286 -14.01 5.54 22.01
C TRP A 286 -15.42 4.98 22.23
N ALA A 287 -16.17 4.73 21.14
CA ALA A 287 -17.53 4.22 21.19
C ALA A 287 -17.61 2.77 21.68
N PHE A 288 -16.76 1.87 21.16
CA PHE A 288 -16.89 0.42 21.34
C PHE A 288 -15.86 -0.24 22.27
N GLY A 289 -14.74 0.43 22.56
CA GLY A 289 -13.72 -0.04 23.50
C GLY A 289 -13.22 -1.45 23.19
N ASP A 290 -13.18 -2.29 24.22
CA ASP A 290 -12.62 -3.65 24.17
C ASP A 290 -13.45 -4.63 23.31
N GLN A 291 -14.68 -4.30 22.90
CA GLN A 291 -15.44 -5.13 21.95
C GLN A 291 -14.70 -5.32 20.61
N LEU A 292 -13.86 -4.35 20.25
CA LEU A 292 -13.03 -4.41 19.06
C LEU A 292 -11.98 -5.52 19.12
N LEU A 293 -11.54 -5.96 20.31
CA LEU A 293 -10.53 -7.03 20.46
C LEU A 293 -10.98 -8.37 19.85
N THR A 294 -12.28 -8.61 19.75
CA THR A 294 -12.87 -9.80 19.11
C THR A 294 -13.49 -9.51 17.74
N HIS A 295 -13.40 -8.26 17.25
CA HIS A 295 -14.06 -7.76 16.05
C HIS A 295 -13.06 -6.94 15.21
N SER A 296 -12.22 -7.64 14.45
CA SER A 296 -11.10 -6.99 13.75
C SER A 296 -11.52 -6.04 12.61
N ASN A 297 -12.73 -6.20 12.07
CA ASN A 297 -13.32 -5.30 11.09
C ASN A 297 -14.39 -4.43 11.77
N ALA A 298 -14.18 -3.12 11.79
CA ALA A 298 -15.04 -2.15 12.46
C ALA A 298 -16.51 -2.17 12.01
N PHE A 299 -16.82 -2.56 10.76
CA PHE A 299 -18.20 -2.65 10.28
C PHE A 299 -19.05 -3.67 11.05
N SER A 300 -18.42 -4.63 11.73
CA SER A 300 -19.13 -5.61 12.54
C SER A 300 -19.83 -5.02 13.78
N LEU A 301 -19.35 -3.88 14.29
CA LEU A 301 -19.90 -3.23 15.47
C LEU A 301 -20.81 -2.04 15.13
N LEU A 302 -20.69 -1.49 13.92
CA LEU A 302 -21.54 -0.38 13.47
C LEU A 302 -22.97 -0.86 13.14
N PRO A 303 -24.00 -0.08 13.53
CA PRO A 303 -25.40 -0.49 13.37
C PRO A 303 -25.77 -0.63 11.88
N ARG A 304 -26.52 -1.70 11.55
CA ARG A 304 -27.03 -1.96 10.20
C ARG A 304 -27.97 -0.82 9.77
N THR A 305 -27.53 -0.02 8.81
CA THR A 305 -28.25 1.12 8.23
C THR A 305 -27.89 1.25 6.76
N GLY A 306 -28.71 1.93 5.95
CA GLY A 306 -28.39 2.18 4.54
C GLY A 306 -27.05 2.93 4.34
N TRP A 307 -26.69 3.81 5.28
CA TRP A 307 -25.40 4.51 5.30
C TRP A 307 -24.22 3.55 5.57
N ARG A 308 -24.41 2.61 6.50
CA ARG A 308 -23.42 1.55 6.76
C ARG A 308 -23.22 0.70 5.52
N ASP A 309 -24.31 0.24 4.92
CA ASP A 309 -24.24 -0.69 3.79
C ASP A 309 -23.65 0.00 2.56
N ALA A 310 -23.93 1.29 2.35
CA ALA A 310 -23.21 2.12 1.37
C ALA A 310 -21.70 2.15 1.65
N ALA A 311 -21.26 2.35 2.90
CA ALA A 311 -19.84 2.33 3.25
C ALA A 311 -19.19 0.96 2.99
N VAL A 312 -19.91 -0.13 3.29
CA VAL A 312 -19.44 -1.49 3.03
C VAL A 312 -19.30 -1.76 1.53
N ILE A 313 -20.28 -1.34 0.71
CA ILE A 313 -20.23 -1.48 -0.77
C ILE A 313 -19.08 -0.64 -1.35
N LEU A 314 -18.92 0.61 -0.90
CA LEU A 314 -17.85 1.48 -1.37
C LEU A 314 -16.47 0.91 -0.99
N MET A 315 -16.30 0.38 0.23
CA MET A 315 -15.06 -0.32 0.57
C MET A 315 -14.86 -1.61 -0.22
N LEU A 316 -15.92 -2.35 -0.53
CA LEU A 316 -15.79 -3.55 -1.36
C LEU A 316 -15.26 -3.23 -2.76
N ILE A 317 -15.78 -2.16 -3.39
CA ILE A 317 -15.29 -1.68 -4.69
C ILE A 317 -13.85 -1.17 -4.57
N HIS A 318 -13.54 -0.41 -3.53
CA HIS A 318 -12.17 0.04 -3.25
C HIS A 318 -11.20 -1.13 -3.14
N GLN A 319 -11.57 -2.17 -2.40
CA GLN A 319 -10.77 -3.36 -2.18
C GLN A 319 -10.42 -4.09 -3.47
N PHE A 320 -11.37 -4.17 -4.39
CA PHE A 320 -11.18 -4.74 -5.72
C PHE A 320 -10.14 -3.95 -6.52
N ILE A 321 -10.20 -2.61 -6.46
CA ILE A 321 -9.22 -1.73 -7.11
C ILE A 321 -7.84 -1.92 -6.49
N THR A 322 -7.74 -1.95 -5.16
CA THR A 322 -6.45 -2.17 -4.46
C THR A 322 -5.88 -3.56 -4.71
N PHE A 323 -6.71 -4.59 -4.89
CA PHE A 323 -6.25 -5.89 -5.36
C PHE A 323 -5.55 -5.76 -6.72
N GLY A 324 -6.17 -5.05 -7.66
CA GLY A 324 -5.56 -4.75 -8.96
C GLY A 324 -4.22 -4.04 -8.84
N PHE A 325 -4.13 -3.01 -7.99
CA PHE A 325 -2.89 -2.28 -7.73
C PHE A 325 -1.78 -3.18 -7.17
N ALA A 326 -2.09 -4.09 -6.26
CA ALA A 326 -1.11 -5.00 -5.68
C ALA A 326 -0.69 -6.12 -6.64
N CYS A 327 -1.61 -6.63 -7.48
CA CYS A 327 -1.33 -7.68 -8.45
C CYS A 327 -0.60 -7.19 -9.70
N THR A 328 -0.82 -5.96 -10.15
CA THR A 328 -0.26 -5.47 -11.43
C THR A 328 1.28 -5.53 -11.50
N PRO A 329 2.06 -5.12 -10.48
CA PRO A 329 3.51 -5.29 -10.52
C PRO A 329 3.94 -6.76 -10.50
N LEU A 330 3.19 -7.65 -9.84
CA LEU A 330 3.46 -9.09 -9.86
C LEU A 330 3.26 -9.67 -11.26
N TYR A 331 2.23 -9.21 -11.97
CA TYR A 331 2.02 -9.57 -13.37
C TYR A 331 3.20 -9.15 -14.23
N PHE A 332 3.74 -7.95 -14.06
CA PHE A 332 4.90 -7.49 -14.82
C PHE A 332 6.18 -8.27 -14.48
N VAL A 333 6.42 -8.57 -13.21
CA VAL A 333 7.55 -9.42 -12.82
C VAL A 333 7.43 -10.81 -13.45
N TRP A 334 6.23 -11.41 -13.37
CA TRP A 334 5.98 -12.72 -13.96
C TRP A 334 6.14 -12.71 -15.48
N GLU A 335 5.58 -11.72 -16.17
CA GLU A 335 5.73 -11.51 -17.60
C GLU A 335 7.19 -11.37 -18.03
N LYS A 336 8.01 -10.63 -17.25
CA LYS A 336 9.44 -10.49 -17.48
C LYS A 336 10.16 -11.83 -17.32
N VAL A 337 9.79 -12.64 -16.32
CA VAL A 337 10.37 -13.98 -16.09
C VAL A 337 10.08 -14.94 -17.25
N ILE A 338 8.87 -14.91 -17.81
CA ILE A 338 8.48 -15.78 -18.93
C ILE A 338 8.78 -15.18 -20.32
N GLY A 339 9.35 -13.98 -20.39
CA GLY A 339 9.68 -13.30 -21.65
C GLY A 339 8.48 -12.76 -22.45
N MET A 340 7.34 -12.54 -21.80
CA MET A 340 6.08 -12.13 -22.45
C MET A 340 5.73 -10.65 -22.25
N HIS A 341 6.57 -9.88 -21.55
CA HIS A 341 6.28 -8.49 -21.16
C HIS A 341 6.01 -7.56 -22.36
N ASP A 342 6.78 -7.72 -23.44
CA ASP A 342 6.70 -6.87 -24.64
C ASP A 342 5.59 -7.29 -25.63
N THR A 343 4.80 -8.30 -25.28
CA THR A 343 3.76 -8.84 -26.16
C THR A 343 2.61 -7.84 -26.33
N LYS A 344 2.19 -7.58 -27.57
CA LYS A 344 1.08 -6.65 -27.88
C LYS A 344 -0.32 -7.22 -27.59
N SER A 345 -0.49 -8.54 -27.61
CA SER A 345 -1.79 -9.19 -27.36
C SER A 345 -2.15 -9.22 -25.88
N ILE A 346 -3.21 -8.48 -25.51
CA ILE A 346 -3.74 -8.44 -24.13
C ILE A 346 -4.28 -9.80 -23.70
N LEU A 347 -4.93 -10.54 -24.61
CA LEU A 347 -5.51 -11.84 -24.28
C LEU A 347 -4.41 -12.86 -23.92
N LEU A 348 -3.31 -12.86 -24.69
CA LEU A 348 -2.19 -13.76 -24.42
C LEU A 348 -1.51 -13.42 -23.08
N ARG A 349 -1.31 -12.12 -22.81
CA ARG A 349 -0.80 -11.66 -21.51
C ARG A 349 -1.75 -12.03 -20.36
N ALA A 350 -3.04 -11.85 -20.53
CA ALA A 350 -4.05 -12.21 -19.53
C ALA A 350 -3.99 -13.70 -19.16
N LEU A 351 -3.89 -14.59 -20.15
CA LEU A 351 -3.71 -16.02 -19.91
C LEU A 351 -2.41 -16.32 -19.16
N CYS A 352 -1.31 -15.68 -19.54
CA CYS A 352 -0.03 -15.83 -18.87
C CYS A 352 -0.02 -15.32 -17.42
N ARG A 353 -0.92 -14.41 -17.04
CA ARG A 353 -1.01 -13.82 -15.68
C ARG A 353 -1.82 -14.65 -14.71
N LEU A 354 -2.76 -15.47 -15.18
CA LEU A 354 -3.62 -16.31 -14.33
C LEU A 354 -2.84 -17.14 -13.29
N PRO A 355 -1.67 -17.75 -13.61
CA PRO A 355 -0.86 -18.47 -12.62
C PRO A 355 -0.45 -17.63 -11.40
N VAL A 356 -0.35 -16.31 -11.52
CA VAL A 356 -0.02 -15.41 -10.40
C VAL A 356 -1.17 -15.29 -9.41
N VAL A 357 -2.43 -15.39 -9.89
CA VAL A 357 -3.64 -15.25 -9.05
C VAL A 357 -3.90 -16.51 -8.22
N ILE A 358 -3.53 -17.68 -8.73
CA ILE A 358 -3.74 -18.99 -8.07
C ILE A 358 -3.18 -19.03 -6.64
N PRO A 359 -1.88 -18.71 -6.38
CA PRO A 359 -1.35 -18.73 -5.02
C PRO A 359 -2.01 -17.67 -4.12
N ILE A 360 -2.37 -16.51 -4.66
CA ILE A 360 -3.09 -15.47 -3.91
C ILE A 360 -4.44 -15.99 -3.44
N TRP A 361 -5.19 -16.63 -4.34
CA TRP A 361 -6.47 -17.22 -4.04
C TRP A 361 -6.34 -18.33 -2.99
N PHE A 362 -5.37 -19.22 -3.15
CA PHE A 362 -5.07 -20.30 -2.22
C PHE A 362 -4.77 -19.79 -0.80
N PHE A 363 -3.87 -18.81 -0.64
CA PHE A 363 -3.54 -18.27 0.68
C PHE A 363 -4.72 -17.53 1.33
N ALA A 364 -5.56 -16.85 0.55
CA ALA A 364 -6.77 -16.21 1.06
C ALA A 364 -7.79 -17.22 1.62
N ILE A 365 -7.88 -18.40 1.00
CA ILE A 365 -8.74 -19.49 1.47
C ILE A 365 -8.18 -20.16 2.73
N ILE A 366 -6.85 -20.34 2.81
CA ILE A 366 -6.21 -21.02 3.95
C ILE A 366 -6.24 -20.18 5.21
N PHE A 367 -5.94 -18.88 5.08
CA PHE A 367 -5.73 -17.97 6.21
C PHE A 367 -6.75 -16.82 6.21
N PRO A 368 -8.04 -17.07 6.52
CA PRO A 368 -9.08 -16.03 6.52
C PRO A 368 -8.98 -15.07 7.73
N PHE A 369 -7.80 -14.93 8.33
CA PHE A 369 -7.55 -14.22 9.57
C PHE A 369 -7.24 -12.75 9.31
N PHE A 370 -8.29 -11.98 9.04
CA PHE A 370 -8.20 -10.62 8.54
C PHE A 370 -7.27 -9.67 9.35
N GLY A 371 -7.44 -9.56 10.67
CA GLY A 371 -6.52 -8.77 11.52
C GLY A 371 -5.13 -9.39 11.69
N PRO A 372 -5.02 -10.68 12.11
CA PRO A 372 -3.73 -11.35 12.32
C PRO A 372 -2.80 -11.35 11.10
N ILE A 373 -3.33 -11.57 9.89
CA ILE A 373 -2.49 -11.58 8.68
C ILE A 373 -1.91 -10.19 8.38
N ASN A 374 -2.66 -9.10 8.59
CA ASN A 374 -2.16 -7.74 8.41
C ASN A 374 -0.97 -7.47 9.35
N SER A 375 -1.10 -7.86 10.61
CA SER A 375 -0.03 -7.70 11.60
C SER A 375 1.19 -8.58 11.29
N ALA A 376 1.02 -9.80 10.77
CA ALA A 376 2.14 -10.66 10.38
C ALA A 376 2.89 -10.10 9.16
N VAL A 377 2.15 -9.69 8.13
CA VAL A 377 2.69 -9.03 6.93
C VAL A 377 3.40 -7.72 7.29
N GLY A 378 2.83 -6.93 8.21
CA GLY A 378 3.46 -5.73 8.76
C GLY A 378 4.84 -6.02 9.35
N ALA A 379 4.93 -7.00 10.25
CA ALA A 379 6.18 -7.31 10.96
C ALA A 379 7.25 -7.87 10.04
N LEU A 380 6.87 -8.79 9.15
CA LEU A 380 7.81 -9.61 8.39
C LEU A 380 8.18 -9.01 7.04
N LEU A 381 7.27 -8.26 6.41
CA LEU A 381 7.45 -7.78 5.04
C LEU A 381 7.52 -6.25 4.98
N VAL A 382 6.57 -5.53 5.59
CA VAL A 382 6.59 -4.06 5.58
C VAL A 382 7.81 -3.50 6.29
N THR A 383 8.20 -4.07 7.43
CA THR A 383 9.47 -3.75 8.13
C THR A 383 10.65 -3.65 7.15
N PHE A 384 10.79 -4.61 6.23
CA PHE A 384 11.90 -4.64 5.28
C PHE A 384 11.64 -3.77 4.06
N THR A 385 10.51 -3.96 3.37
CA THR A 385 10.20 -3.28 2.11
C THR A 385 10.07 -1.78 2.27
N VAL A 386 9.48 -1.32 3.38
CA VAL A 386 9.15 0.09 3.59
C VAL A 386 10.21 0.84 4.35
N TYR A 387 10.83 0.22 5.37
CA TYR A 387 11.70 0.92 6.30
C TYR A 387 13.17 0.52 6.16
N ILE A 388 13.51 -0.76 6.35
CA ILE A 388 14.91 -1.20 6.43
C ILE A 388 15.61 -1.09 5.07
N ILE A 389 15.07 -1.69 4.01
CA ILE A 389 15.75 -1.75 2.71
C ILE A 389 15.97 -0.34 2.13
N PRO A 390 14.97 0.57 2.08
CA PRO A 390 15.22 1.93 1.58
C PRO A 390 16.25 2.71 2.40
N ALA A 391 16.21 2.60 3.73
CA ALA A 391 17.15 3.29 4.61
C ALA A 391 18.59 2.78 4.44
N LEU A 392 18.78 1.46 4.39
CA LEU A 392 20.07 0.83 4.11
C LEU A 392 20.57 1.16 2.70
N ALA A 393 19.69 1.06 1.70
CA ALA A 393 20.05 1.33 0.31
C ALA A 393 20.56 2.77 0.13
N HIS A 394 19.92 3.74 0.78
CA HIS A 394 20.38 5.13 0.80
C HIS A 394 21.74 5.28 1.47
N MET A 395 21.93 4.68 2.65
CA MET A 395 23.22 4.72 3.37
C MET A 395 24.35 4.03 2.59
N LEU A 396 24.07 2.99 1.83
CA LEU A 396 25.10 2.29 1.06
C LEU A 396 25.43 3.01 -0.25
N THR A 397 24.41 3.55 -0.93
CA THR A 397 24.58 4.32 -2.17
C THR A 397 25.47 5.54 -1.97
N TYR A 398 25.31 6.23 -0.83
CA TYR A 398 26.04 7.46 -0.51
C TYR A 398 27.21 7.27 0.47
N ARG A 399 27.71 6.04 0.62
CA ARG A 399 28.82 5.70 1.55
C ARG A 399 30.09 6.52 1.31
N SER A 400 30.46 6.72 0.04
CA SER A 400 31.72 7.39 -0.31
C SER A 400 31.56 8.91 -0.36
N ALA A 401 32.65 9.65 -0.11
CA ALA A 401 32.65 11.11 -0.25
C ALA A 401 32.35 11.53 -1.70
N SER A 402 32.89 10.79 -2.68
CA SER A 402 32.63 11.02 -4.10
C SER A 402 31.15 10.84 -4.46
N ALA A 403 30.49 9.80 -3.96
CA ALA A 403 29.05 9.59 -4.20
C ALA A 403 28.21 10.75 -3.63
N ARG A 404 28.55 11.26 -2.44
CA ARG A 404 27.87 12.40 -1.82
C ARG A 404 28.11 13.71 -2.57
N GLN A 405 29.31 13.92 -3.10
CA GLN A 405 29.65 15.08 -3.93
C GLN A 405 28.91 15.06 -5.27
N ASN A 406 28.78 13.88 -5.88
CA ASN A 406 28.14 13.69 -7.18
C ASN A 406 26.65 13.38 -7.13
N ALA A 407 26.06 13.27 -5.93
CA ALA A 407 24.64 13.00 -5.72
C ALA A 407 23.77 14.00 -6.50
N VAL A 408 22.79 13.47 -7.23
CA VAL A 408 21.84 14.27 -8.03
C VAL A 408 21.00 15.17 -7.13
N GLU A 409 20.58 14.65 -5.97
CA GLU A 409 19.88 15.43 -4.94
C GLU A 409 20.74 15.50 -3.67
N LYS A 410 20.88 16.72 -3.14
CA LYS A 410 21.56 16.98 -1.86
C LYS A 410 20.60 16.80 -0.68
N PRO A 411 21.11 16.64 0.55
CA PRO A 411 20.26 16.56 1.74
C PRO A 411 19.28 17.73 1.80
N PRO A 412 18.07 17.50 2.35
CA PRO A 412 17.02 18.49 2.34
C PRO A 412 17.39 19.70 3.21
N VAL A 413 16.76 20.85 2.94
CA VAL A 413 17.08 22.13 3.61
C VAL A 413 16.89 22.06 5.13
N PHE A 414 15.93 21.27 5.62
CA PHE A 414 15.69 21.08 7.06
C PHE A 414 16.67 20.11 7.73
N LEU A 415 17.43 19.33 6.94
CA LEU A 415 18.46 18.41 7.44
C LEU A 415 19.70 18.46 6.51
N PRO A 416 20.42 19.58 6.44
CA PRO A 416 21.48 19.83 5.45
C PRO A 416 22.79 19.10 5.78
N SER A 417 22.72 17.91 6.38
CA SER A 417 23.87 17.13 6.83
C SER A 417 23.72 15.66 6.46
N TRP A 418 24.69 15.15 5.69
CA TRP A 418 24.78 13.72 5.40
C TRP A 418 24.93 12.89 6.68
N THR A 419 25.67 13.36 7.67
CA THR A 419 25.79 12.64 8.94
C THR A 419 24.44 12.50 9.62
N ALA A 420 23.63 13.56 9.63
CA ALA A 420 22.29 13.51 10.21
C ALA A 420 21.35 12.57 9.42
N MET A 421 21.44 12.56 8.08
CA MET A 421 20.73 11.57 7.24
C MET A 421 21.09 10.13 7.64
N TYR A 422 22.38 9.84 7.86
CA TYR A 422 22.84 8.51 8.28
C TYR A 422 22.35 8.13 9.67
N VAL A 423 22.41 9.05 10.63
CA VAL A 423 21.92 8.81 12.00
C VAL A 423 20.43 8.51 12.00
N LEU A 424 19.63 9.30 11.27
CA LEU A 424 18.19 9.07 11.15
C LEU A 424 17.87 7.74 10.46
N ASN A 425 18.57 7.42 9.37
CA ASN A 425 18.37 6.14 8.68
C ASN A 425 18.80 4.94 9.54
N ALA A 426 19.91 5.05 10.26
CA ALA A 426 20.36 4.01 11.21
C ALA A 426 19.36 3.84 12.35
N PHE A 427 18.82 4.93 12.90
CA PHE A 427 17.75 4.89 13.89
C PHE A 427 16.52 4.15 13.36
N ILE A 428 16.05 4.46 12.15
CA ILE A 428 14.90 3.78 11.54
C ILE A 428 15.17 2.28 11.39
N VAL A 429 16.35 1.90 10.88
CA VAL A 429 16.72 0.49 10.74
C VAL A 429 16.69 -0.22 12.09
N VAL A 430 17.35 0.32 13.12
CA VAL A 430 17.41 -0.30 14.44
C VAL A 430 16.03 -0.35 15.10
N TRP A 431 15.28 0.76 15.09
CA TRP A 431 13.95 0.84 15.68
C TRP A 431 12.98 -0.17 15.06
N VAL A 432 12.89 -0.20 13.73
CA VAL A 432 11.95 -1.07 13.02
C VAL A 432 12.41 -2.53 13.09
N LEU A 433 13.71 -2.81 13.13
CA LEU A 433 14.22 -4.16 13.37
C LEU A 433 13.83 -4.68 14.77
N VAL A 434 13.94 -3.86 15.81
CA VAL A 434 13.62 -4.27 17.19
C VAL A 434 12.10 -4.31 17.43
N VAL A 435 11.39 -3.22 17.11
CA VAL A 435 9.96 -3.07 17.44
C VAL A 435 9.08 -3.74 16.38
N GLY A 436 9.39 -3.59 15.10
CA GLY A 436 8.62 -4.15 14.00
C GLY A 436 8.90 -5.64 13.79
N PHE A 437 10.14 -6.00 13.46
CA PHE A 437 10.50 -7.40 13.19
C PHE A 437 10.68 -8.24 14.46
N GLY A 438 11.39 -7.74 15.47
CA GLY A 438 11.65 -8.47 16.71
C GLY A 438 10.38 -8.69 17.55
N LEU A 439 9.98 -7.66 18.30
CA LEU A 439 8.83 -7.73 19.22
C LEU A 439 7.50 -7.87 18.47
N GLY A 440 7.34 -7.09 17.40
CA GLY A 440 6.18 -7.16 16.52
C GLY A 440 6.06 -8.51 15.79
N GLY A 441 7.15 -9.05 15.26
CA GLY A 441 7.16 -10.36 14.62
C GLY A 441 6.82 -11.48 15.61
N TRP A 442 7.41 -11.47 16.81
CA TRP A 442 7.05 -12.42 17.86
C TRP A 442 5.56 -12.34 18.22
N ALA A 443 5.04 -11.15 18.47
CA ALA A 443 3.65 -10.95 18.88
C ALA A 443 2.66 -11.31 17.78
N SER A 444 2.88 -10.82 16.56
CA SER A 444 2.04 -11.10 15.39
C SER A 444 2.05 -12.57 15.02
N MET A 445 3.21 -13.24 15.05
CA MET A 445 3.28 -14.68 14.79
C MET A 445 2.65 -15.51 15.91
N SER A 446 2.87 -15.15 17.17
CA SER A 446 2.21 -15.83 18.31
C SER A 446 0.69 -15.71 18.21
N ASN A 447 0.19 -14.52 17.86
CA ASN A 447 -1.24 -14.33 17.62
C ASN A 447 -1.71 -15.16 16.41
N PHE A 448 -1.00 -15.11 15.28
CA PHE A 448 -1.36 -15.85 14.08
C PHE A 448 -1.41 -17.37 14.32
N ILE A 449 -0.40 -17.94 14.97
CA ILE A 449 -0.35 -19.37 15.33
C ILE A 449 -1.52 -19.71 16.24
N LYS A 450 -1.78 -18.90 17.27
CA LYS A 450 -2.93 -19.12 18.16
C LYS A 450 -4.27 -19.14 17.40
N GLN A 451 -4.45 -18.29 16.38
CA GLN A 451 -5.67 -18.27 15.57
C GLN A 451 -5.78 -19.52 14.69
N VAL A 452 -4.66 -19.98 14.12
CA VAL A 452 -4.59 -21.26 13.41
C VAL A 452 -4.96 -22.42 14.35
N ASP A 453 -4.41 -22.45 15.55
CA ASP A 453 -4.70 -23.51 16.54
C ASP A 453 -6.16 -23.49 17.01
N THR A 454 -6.76 -22.29 17.10
CA THR A 454 -8.13 -22.11 17.59
C THR A 454 -9.18 -22.44 16.51
N PHE A 455 -8.97 -21.99 15.28
CA PHE A 455 -9.97 -22.06 14.20
C PHE A 455 -9.65 -23.11 13.13
N GLY A 456 -8.41 -23.61 13.10
CA GLY A 456 -7.91 -24.47 12.04
C GLY A 456 -7.56 -23.70 10.76
N LEU A 457 -6.81 -24.38 9.88
CA LEU A 457 -6.65 -23.95 8.49
C LEU A 457 -7.96 -24.13 7.72
N PHE A 458 -8.20 -23.29 6.72
CA PHE A 458 -9.42 -23.35 5.89
C PHE A 458 -10.74 -23.14 6.67
N ALA A 459 -10.71 -22.41 7.79
CA ALA A 459 -11.92 -22.12 8.56
C ALA A 459 -13.03 -21.53 7.66
N LYS A 460 -14.25 -22.06 7.74
CA LYS A 460 -15.40 -21.58 6.94
C LYS A 460 -15.66 -20.09 7.18
N CYS A 461 -15.56 -19.67 8.44
CA CYS A 461 -15.87 -18.30 8.83
C CYS A 461 -15.05 -17.91 10.07
N TYR A 462 -14.26 -16.84 9.95
CA TYR A 462 -13.51 -16.24 11.06
C TYR A 462 -14.31 -15.08 11.68
N GLN A 463 -14.45 -15.07 13.01
CA GLN A 463 -15.22 -14.06 13.76
C GLN A 463 -16.67 -13.90 13.25
N CYS A 464 -17.33 -15.03 12.95
CA CYS A 464 -18.75 -15.07 12.61
C CYS A 464 -19.54 -15.61 13.80
N PRO A 465 -20.81 -15.20 13.99
CA PRO A 465 -21.66 -15.81 14.99
C PRO A 465 -21.71 -17.34 14.78
N PRO A 466 -21.73 -18.15 15.85
CA PRO A 466 -21.90 -19.59 15.69
C PRO A 466 -23.20 -19.85 14.91
N SER A 467 -23.11 -20.67 13.87
CA SER A 467 -24.28 -21.11 13.09
C SER A 467 -25.37 -21.62 14.04
N ALA A 468 -26.63 -21.29 13.79
CA ALA A 468 -27.76 -21.83 14.54
C ALA A 468 -27.77 -23.37 14.54
N SER A 469 -27.15 -24.01 13.54
CA SER A 469 -26.98 -25.47 13.47
C SER A 469 -25.96 -26.05 14.47
N ALA A 470 -25.12 -25.22 15.09
CA ALA A 470 -24.12 -25.65 16.08
C ALA A 470 -24.66 -25.65 17.52
N LYS A 471 -25.92 -25.20 17.74
CA LYS A 471 -26.59 -25.29 19.05
C LYS A 471 -27.26 -26.64 19.32
N HIS A 472 -27.18 -27.58 18.39
CA HIS A 472 -27.85 -28.89 18.47
C HIS A 472 -26.92 -30.10 18.37
N HIS A 473 -25.61 -29.93 18.62
CA HIS A 473 -24.68 -31.05 18.74
C HIS A 473 -23.88 -30.97 20.03
#